data_AF-A0A933RRE0-F1
#
_entry.id   AF-A0A933RRE0-F1
#
_cell.length_a   1.000
_cell.length_b   1.000
_cell.length_c   1.000
_cell.angle_alpha   90.00
_cell.angle_beta   90.00
_cell.angle_gamma   90.00
#
_symmetry.space_group_name_H-M   'P 1'
#
loop_
_entity.id
_entity.type
_entity.pdbx_description
1 polymer ?
#
loop_
_entity_poly.entity_id
_entity_poly.type
_entity_poly.pdbx_seq_one_letter_code
_entity_poly.pdbx_strand_id
1 'polypeptide(L)'
;MRCPACKRKLAAGARFCHHCGAELPPELAATNGKWYHEPIFVLLMIFLVLAIFGLPLLWKSPKFTNRQKAVVSIVTIGYTAAILWLMYYMVFVVILPYYNQLKNII
;
A
#
# COMPACT_ATOMS: atom_id res chain seq x y z
N MET A 1 24.67 21.16 11.08
CA MET A 1 24.38 22.25 10.13
C MET A 1 24.12 23.56 10.87
N ARG A 2 24.57 24.70 10.32
CA ARG A 2 24.44 26.04 10.93
C ARG A 2 23.58 26.95 10.04
N CYS A 3 22.91 27.94 10.64
CA CYS A 3 22.02 28.84 9.91
C CYS A 3 22.84 29.85 9.08
N PRO A 4 22.51 30.09 7.80
CA PRO A 4 23.21 31.10 7.01
C PRO A 4 22.99 32.54 7.53
N ALA A 5 21.85 32.81 8.17
CA ALA A 5 21.55 34.14 8.73
C ALA A 5 22.19 34.36 10.12
N CYS A 6 21.96 33.47 11.08
CA CYS A 6 22.36 33.68 12.48
C CYS A 6 23.54 32.81 12.96
N LYS A 7 24.07 31.91 12.12
CA LYS A 7 25.20 31.00 12.39
C LYS A 7 25.04 30.03 13.57
N ARG A 8 23.87 29.97 14.23
CA ARG A 8 23.58 29.00 15.30
C ARG A 8 23.35 27.59 14.77
N LYS A 9 23.47 26.59 15.65
CA LYS A 9 23.14 25.18 15.36
C LYS A 9 21.64 25.05 15.05
N LEU A 10 21.32 24.27 14.01
CA LEU A 10 19.94 23.92 13.69
C LEU A 10 19.57 22.53 14.20
N ALA A 11 18.30 22.40 14.58
CA ALA A 11 17.65 21.12 14.77
C ALA A 11 17.47 20.39 13.43
N ALA A 12 17.56 19.06 13.45
CA ALA A 12 17.38 18.23 12.27
C ALA A 12 15.94 18.33 11.74
N GLY A 13 15.78 18.72 10.46
CA GLY A 13 14.47 18.80 9.79
C GLY A 13 13.66 20.08 10.05
N ALA A 14 14.25 21.11 10.66
CA ALA A 14 13.56 22.38 10.88
C ALA A 14 13.39 23.17 9.57
N ARG A 15 12.16 23.59 9.25
CA ARG A 15 11.84 24.48 8.11
C ARG A 15 12.20 25.94 8.36
N PHE A 16 12.25 26.32 9.63
CA PHE A 16 12.55 27.67 10.08
C PHE A 16 13.58 27.62 11.20
N CYS A 17 14.45 28.62 11.30
CA CYS A 17 15.37 28.71 12.43
C CYS A 17 14.63 29.15 13.70
N HIS A 18 14.62 28.31 14.74
CA HIS A 18 14.01 28.64 16.04
C HIS A 18 14.60 29.88 16.75
N HIS A 19 15.75 30.37 16.31
CA HIS A 19 16.43 31.50 16.94
C HIS A 19 16.28 32.83 16.19
N CYS A 20 16.20 32.81 14.86
CA CYS A 20 16.11 34.04 14.05
C CYS A 20 14.88 34.10 13.15
N GLY A 21 14.06 33.05 13.09
CA GLY A 21 12.86 33.00 12.26
C GLY A 21 13.12 32.90 10.75
N ALA A 22 14.38 32.89 10.31
CA ALA A 22 14.71 32.79 8.89
C ALA A 22 14.20 31.46 8.31
N GLU A 23 13.54 31.56 7.17
CA GLU A 23 13.17 30.40 6.34
C GLU A 23 14.43 29.72 5.80
N LEU A 24 14.47 28.39 5.88
CA LEU A 24 15.61 27.62 5.39
C LEU A 24 15.36 27.13 3.97
N PRO A 25 16.37 27.25 3.09
CA PRO A 25 16.32 26.64 1.76
C PRO A 25 15.97 25.15 1.86
N PRO A 26 15.16 24.62 0.94
CA PRO A 26 14.68 23.23 0.97
C PRO A 26 15.80 22.19 0.95
N GLU A 27 17.00 22.55 0.48
CA GLU A 27 18.20 21.70 0.50
C GLU A 27 18.80 21.53 1.91
N LEU A 28 18.62 22.53 2.79
CA LEU A 28 19.11 22.54 4.17
C LEU A 28 18.03 22.06 5.16
N ALA A 29 16.76 22.16 4.79
CA ALA A 29 15.64 21.56 5.49
C ALA A 29 15.65 20.05 5.25
N ALA A 30 16.46 19.34 6.03
CA ALA A 30 16.66 17.89 5.97
C ALA A 30 15.35 17.16 5.61
N THR A 31 15.40 16.42 4.50
CA THR A 31 14.35 15.56 4.01
C THR A 31 14.13 14.43 5.02
N ASN A 32 13.30 14.65 6.03
CA ASN A 32 12.62 13.54 6.67
C ASN A 32 11.79 12.87 5.56
N GLY A 33 12.28 11.74 5.06
CA GLY A 33 11.52 10.89 4.15
C GLY A 33 10.15 10.69 4.77
N LYS A 34 9.11 11.19 4.09
CA LYS A 34 7.75 11.22 4.63
C LYS A 34 7.39 9.80 5.05
N TRP A 35 7.07 9.59 6.33
CA TRP A 35 6.82 8.28 6.96
C TRP A 35 5.77 7.44 6.21
N TYR A 36 4.85 8.10 5.52
CA TYR A 36 3.79 7.48 4.70
C TYR A 36 4.27 6.89 3.35
N HIS A 37 5.51 7.17 2.93
CA HIS A 37 6.10 6.61 1.70
C HIS A 37 7.08 5.45 1.97
N GLU A 38 7.16 4.97 3.21
CA GLU A 38 7.88 3.74 3.52
C GLU A 38 7.16 2.53 2.89
N PRO A 39 7.81 1.80 1.99
CA PRO A 39 7.18 0.74 1.20
C PRO A 39 6.61 -0.38 2.07
N ILE A 40 7.18 -0.62 3.25
CA ILE A 40 6.73 -1.66 4.19
C ILE A 40 5.38 -1.29 4.81
N PHE A 41 5.18 -0.03 5.20
CA PHE A 41 3.94 0.42 5.84
C PHE A 41 2.78 0.48 4.83
N VAL A 42 3.07 0.86 3.58
CA VAL A 42 2.11 0.85 2.47
C VAL A 42 1.69 -0.57 2.12
N LEU A 43 2.63 -1.53 2.09
CA LEU A 43 2.32 -2.94 1.81
C LEU A 43 1.41 -3.53 2.90
N LEU A 44 1.68 -3.20 4.17
CA LEU A 44 0.91 -3.67 5.32
C LEU A 44 -0.53 -3.12 5.31
N MET A 45 -0.70 -1.83 5.00
CA MET A 45 -2.03 -1.21 4.86
C MET A 45 -2.82 -1.75 3.65
N ILE A 46 -2.14 -2.06 2.55
CA ILE A 46 -2.76 -2.66 1.35
C ILE A 46 -3.24 -4.09 1.61
N PHE A 47 -2.42 -4.89 2.29
CA PHE A 47 -2.74 -6.29 2.60
C PHE A 47 -3.91 -6.41 3.59
N LEU A 48 -4.04 -5.45 4.51
CA LEU A 48 -5.01 -5.50 5.59
C LEU A 48 -6.40 -4.95 5.20
N VAL A 49 -6.48 -3.97 4.28
CA VAL A 49 -7.74 -3.21 4.07
C VAL A 49 -8.25 -3.21 2.62
N LEU A 50 -7.38 -3.34 1.60
CA LEU A 50 -7.75 -2.98 0.22
C LEU A 50 -7.13 -3.89 -0.85
N ALA A 51 -7.24 -5.22 -0.73
CA ALA A 51 -6.77 -6.12 -1.79
C ALA A 51 -7.35 -5.78 -3.19
N ILE A 52 -8.55 -5.18 -3.25
CA ILE A 52 -9.20 -4.74 -4.49
C ILE A 52 -8.97 -3.26 -4.85
N PHE A 53 -8.71 -2.40 -3.86
CA PHE A 53 -8.59 -0.92 -4.03
C PHE A 53 -7.16 -0.37 -3.87
N GLY A 54 -6.22 -1.19 -3.40
CA GLY A 54 -4.81 -0.85 -3.30
C GLY A 54 -4.11 -0.82 -4.65
N LEU A 55 -4.64 -1.54 -5.63
CA LEU A 55 -4.07 -1.66 -6.97
C LEU A 55 -4.12 -0.33 -7.77
N PRO A 56 -5.25 0.43 -7.78
CA PRO A 56 -5.27 1.80 -8.30
C PRO A 56 -4.31 2.74 -7.56
N LEU A 57 -4.19 2.60 -6.23
CA LEU A 57 -3.38 3.50 -5.40
C LEU A 57 -1.86 3.27 -5.60
N LEU A 58 -1.45 2.02 -5.88
CA LEU A 58 -0.08 1.65 -6.22
C LEU A 58 0.39 2.27 -7.54
N TRP A 59 -0.53 2.52 -8.48
CA TRP A 59 -0.22 3.09 -9.79
C TRP A 59 0.22 4.56 -9.70
N LYS A 60 -0.24 5.30 -8.68
CA LYS A 60 0.16 6.68 -8.40
C LYS A 60 1.49 6.80 -7.65
N SER A 61 2.02 5.70 -7.11
CA SER A 61 3.30 5.70 -6.39
C SER A 61 4.49 5.74 -7.37
N PRO A 62 5.34 6.79 -7.31
CA PRO A 62 6.48 6.99 -8.21
C PRO A 62 7.73 6.18 -7.84
N LYS A 63 7.72 5.39 -6.74
CA LYS A 63 8.87 4.60 -6.29
C LYS A 63 8.82 3.10 -6.63
N PHE A 64 7.70 2.59 -7.16
CA PHE A 64 7.59 1.18 -7.54
C PHE A 64 7.87 0.99 -9.03
N THR A 65 8.84 0.11 -9.33
CA THR A 65 9.19 -0.26 -10.71
C THR A 65 8.03 -0.97 -11.41
N ASN A 66 7.92 -0.79 -12.74
CA ASN A 66 6.82 -1.35 -13.53
C ASN A 66 6.68 -2.88 -13.40
N ARG A 67 7.79 -3.59 -13.14
CA ARG A 67 7.80 -5.05 -12.94
C ARG A 67 7.15 -5.47 -11.62
N GLN A 68 7.41 -4.75 -10.52
CA GLN A 68 6.81 -5.06 -9.21
C GLN A 68 5.30 -4.81 -9.20
N LYS A 69 4.83 -3.79 -9.93
CA LYS A 69 3.39 -3.53 -10.14
C LYS A 69 2.70 -4.70 -10.87
N ALA A 70 3.35 -5.23 -11.91
CA ALA A 70 2.82 -6.36 -12.67
C ALA A 70 2.79 -7.66 -11.85
N VAL A 71 3.86 -7.96 -11.09
CA VAL A 71 3.93 -9.19 -10.28
C VAL A 71 2.83 -9.23 -9.22
N VAL A 72 2.61 -8.13 -8.47
CA VAL A 72 1.57 -8.08 -7.43
C VAL A 72 0.17 -8.23 -8.02
N SER A 73 -0.11 -7.59 -9.17
CA SER A 73 -1.37 -7.74 -9.90
C SER A 73 -1.64 -9.21 -10.27
N ILE A 74 -0.65 -9.87 -10.89
CA ILE A 74 -0.78 -11.27 -11.34
C ILE A 74 -1.04 -12.21 -10.16
N VAL A 75 -0.31 -12.04 -9.06
CA VAL A 75 -0.46 -12.87 -7.86
C VAL A 75 -1.84 -12.72 -7.24
N THR A 76 -2.36 -11.50 -7.10
CA THR A 76 -3.69 -11.24 -6.54
C THR A 76 -4.80 -11.80 -7.42
N ILE A 77 -4.70 -11.63 -8.75
CA ILE A 77 -5.66 -12.20 -9.70
C ILE A 77 -5.67 -13.73 -9.61
N GLY A 78 -4.49 -14.36 -9.57
CA GLY A 78 -4.36 -15.81 -9.44
C GLY A 78 -4.97 -16.33 -8.14
N TYR A 79 -4.70 -15.67 -7.02
CA TYR A 79 -5.27 -16.03 -5.72
C TYR A 79 -6.81 -15.91 -5.70
N THR A 80 -7.33 -14.82 -6.28
CA THR A 80 -8.79 -14.57 -6.34
C THR A 80 -9.48 -15.60 -7.23
N ALA A 81 -8.89 -15.91 -8.39
CA ALA A 81 -9.39 -16.94 -9.30
C ALA A 81 -9.39 -18.33 -8.65
N ALA A 82 -8.34 -18.68 -7.89
CA ALA A 82 -8.25 -19.94 -7.17
C ALA A 82 -9.36 -20.09 -6.11
N ILE A 83 -9.66 -19.02 -5.36
CA ILE A 83 -10.76 -19.02 -4.38
C ILE A 83 -12.11 -19.21 -5.07
N LEU A 84 -12.37 -18.47 -6.15
CA LEU A 84 -13.63 -18.59 -6.89
C LEU A 84 -13.80 -19.98 -7.50
N TRP A 85 -12.72 -20.55 -8.03
CA TRP A 85 -12.70 -21.91 -8.55
C TRP A 85 -12.97 -22.95 -7.45
N LEU A 86 -12.33 -22.80 -6.29
CA LEU A 86 -12.55 -23.68 -5.14
C LEU A 86 -13.99 -23.56 -4.60
N MET A 87 -14.53 -22.34 -4.53
CA MET A 87 -15.91 -22.10 -4.12
C MET A 87 -16.90 -22.73 -5.11
N TYR A 88 -16.68 -22.54 -6.41
CA TYR A 88 -17.47 -23.18 -7.46
C TYR A 88 -17.42 -24.70 -7.35
N TYR A 89 -16.24 -25.28 -7.14
CA TYR A 89 -16.07 -26.71 -6.95
C TYR A 89 -16.89 -27.23 -5.76
N MET A 90 -16.79 -26.56 -4.60
CA MET A 90 -17.55 -26.93 -3.41
C MET A 90 -19.06 -26.86 -3.65
N VAL A 91 -19.54 -25.82 -4.34
CA VAL A 91 -20.97 -25.68 -4.66
C VAL A 91 -21.42 -26.74 -5.65
N PHE A 92 -20.66 -26.96 -6.71
CA PHE A 92 -21.05 -27.86 -7.80
C PHE A 92 -20.95 -29.33 -7.40
N VAL A 93 -19.94 -29.71 -6.61
CA VAL A 93 -19.69 -31.08 -6.20
C VAL A 93 -20.43 -31.47 -4.92
N VAL A 94 -20.63 -30.55 -3.97
CA VAL A 94 -21.24 -30.89 -2.67
C VAL A 94 -22.68 -30.39 -2.56
N ILE A 95 -22.93 -29.13 -2.88
CA ILE A 95 -24.23 -28.49 -2.62
C ILE A 95 -25.28 -28.89 -3.67
N LEU A 96 -24.89 -28.95 -4.95
CA LEU A 96 -25.77 -29.31 -6.06
C LEU A 96 -26.34 -30.73 -5.98
N PRO A 97 -25.55 -31.80 -5.70
CA PRO A 97 -26.12 -33.12 -5.50
C PRO A 97 -26.98 -33.20 -4.25
N TYR A 98 -26.62 -32.50 -3.16
CA TYR A 98 -27.44 -32.45 -1.96
C TYR A 98 -28.83 -31.83 -2.21
N TYR A 99 -28.88 -30.70 -2.93
CA TYR A 99 -30.14 -30.07 -3.31
C TYR A 99 -31.00 -30.95 -4.22
N ASN A 100 -30.38 -31.59 -5.23
CA ASN A 100 -31.10 -32.50 -6.13
C ASN A 100 -31.68 -33.72 -5.41
N GLN A 101 -31.00 -34.24 -4.38
CA GLN A 101 -31.52 -35.32 -3.55
C GLN A 101 -32.76 -34.88 -2.76
N LEU A 102 -32.70 -33.72 -2.09
CA LEU A 102 -33.86 -33.19 -1.35
C LEU A 102 -35.09 -32.98 -2.24
N LYS A 103 -34.89 -32.49 -3.47
CA LYS A 103 -35.97 -32.26 -4.43
C LYS A 103 -36.66 -33.54 -4.91
N ASN A 104 -35.99 -34.68 -4.86
CA ASN A 104 -36.59 -35.96 -5.25
C ASN A 104 -37.36 -36.62 -4.09
N ILE A 105 -37.20 -36.14 -2.87
CA ILE A 105 -37.82 -36.70 -1.66
C ILE A 105 -39.10 -35.92 -1.28
N ILE A 106 -39.17 -34.63 -1.63
CA ILE A 106 -40.35 -33.75 -1.46
C ILE A 106 -41.22 -33.82 -2.71
#